data_AF-A0A4R1B0D3-F1
#
_entry.id   AF-A0A4R1B0D3-F1
#
_cell.length_a   1.000
_cell.length_b   1.000
_cell.length_c   1.000
_cell.angle_alpha   90.00
_cell.angle_beta   90.00
_cell.angle_gamma   90.00
#
_symmetry.space_group_name_H-M   'P 1'
#
loop_
_entity.id
_entity.type
_entity.pdbx_description
1 polymer ?
#
loop_
_entity_poly.entity_id
_entity_poly.type
_entity_poly.pdbx_seq_one_letter_code
_entity_poly.pdbx_strand_id
1 'polypeptide(L)'
;MKGIYIINELWQAADLTREQSIEVQKHAMLTYLKENQISAIKLNPLQLKDYYTIPHALLYDLKQHAGIQLDCLVIFSEETIAKFLHSYPARWIRIKSYFNEVLFVERQSNRQPPSFFDYH
;
A
#
# COMPACT_ATOMS: atom_id res chain seq x y z
N MET A 1 9.04 1.61 11.38
CA MET A 1 9.55 1.30 10.02
C MET A 1 9.19 2.44 9.08
N LYS A 2 10.05 2.79 8.11
CA LYS A 2 9.78 3.78 7.06
C LYS A 2 9.09 3.09 5.89
N GLY A 3 7.84 3.42 5.66
CA GLY A 3 7.03 2.77 4.63
C GLY A 3 6.53 3.72 3.57
N ILE A 4 6.28 3.19 2.38
CA ILE A 4 5.42 3.82 1.39
C ILE A 4 4.22 2.89 1.17
N TYR A 5 3.07 3.46 0.87
CA TYR A 5 1.89 2.68 0.59
C TYR A 5 1.15 3.11 -0.68
N ILE A 6 0.51 2.14 -1.32
CA ILE A 6 -0.24 2.33 -2.58
C ILE A 6 -1.71 2.04 -2.35
N ILE A 7 -2.57 2.88 -2.91
CA ILE A 7 -4.02 2.65 -3.00
C ILE A 7 -4.39 2.59 -4.47
N ASN A 8 -4.94 1.46 -4.91
CA ASN A 8 -5.40 1.34 -6.29
C ASN A 8 -6.84 1.85 -6.42
N GLU A 9 -6.99 3.09 -6.89
CA GLU A 9 -8.29 3.71 -7.13
C GLU A 9 -9.07 3.10 -8.31
N LEU A 10 -8.46 2.21 -9.09
CA LEU A 10 -9.10 1.48 -10.19
C LEU A 10 -9.53 0.06 -9.80
N TRP A 11 -9.09 -0.43 -8.63
CA TRP A 11 -9.57 -1.70 -8.11
C TRP A 11 -10.90 -1.49 -7.39
N GLN A 12 -11.81 -2.43 -7.58
CA GLN A 12 -13.14 -2.43 -6.99
C GLN A 12 -13.43 -3.84 -6.50
N ALA A 13 -13.83 -3.97 -5.24
CA ALA A 13 -14.34 -5.22 -4.71
C ALA A 13 -15.70 -5.54 -5.33
N ALA A 14 -16.03 -6.82 -5.53
CA ALA A 14 -17.24 -7.24 -6.25
C ALA A 14 -18.53 -6.61 -5.71
N ASP A 15 -18.66 -6.50 -4.39
CA ASP A 15 -19.88 -6.05 -3.71
C ASP A 15 -19.86 -4.57 -3.30
N LEU A 16 -18.82 -3.82 -3.67
CA LEU A 16 -18.64 -2.43 -3.28
C LEU A 16 -18.61 -1.50 -4.49
N THR A 17 -19.04 -0.26 -4.31
CA THR A 17 -18.75 0.79 -5.29
C THR A 17 -17.24 1.10 -5.30
N ARG A 18 -16.80 1.80 -6.34
CA ARG A 18 -15.42 2.28 -6.44
C ARG A 18 -15.03 3.16 -5.24
N GLU A 19 -15.89 4.08 -4.84
CA GLU A 19 -15.65 4.97 -3.70
C GLU A 19 -15.54 4.19 -2.39
N GLN A 20 -16.46 3.25 -2.16
CA GLN A 20 -16.40 2.35 -0.99
C GLN A 20 -15.13 1.51 -0.99
N SER A 21 -14.72 0.99 -2.15
CA SER A 21 -13.48 0.20 -2.27
C SER A 21 -12.23 1.04 -1.96
N ILE A 22 -12.23 2.32 -2.33
CA ILE A 22 -11.15 3.26 -2.00
C ILE A 22 -11.13 3.53 -0.48
N GLU A 23 -12.29 3.78 0.14
CA GLU A 23 -12.37 4.04 1.58
C GLU A 23 -11.98 2.81 2.41
N VAL A 24 -12.39 1.61 1.99
CA VAL A 24 -11.96 0.34 2.62
C VAL A 24 -10.44 0.19 2.54
N GLN A 25 -9.84 0.41 1.36
CA GLN A 25 -8.38 0.41 1.23
C GLN A 25 -7.75 1.44 2.16
N LYS A 26 -8.19 2.70 2.15
CA LYS A 26 -7.62 3.74 3.02
C LYS A 26 -7.70 3.35 4.49
N HIS A 27 -8.86 2.93 4.97
CA HIS A 27 -9.07 2.61 6.37
C HIS A 27 -8.21 1.43 6.83
N ALA A 28 -8.18 0.35 6.05
CA ALA A 28 -7.36 -0.81 6.34
C ALA A 28 -5.87 -0.48 6.32
N MET A 29 -5.41 0.31 5.34
CA MET A 29 -4.01 0.72 5.23
C MET A 29 -3.59 1.61 6.40
N LEU A 30 -4.38 2.61 6.76
CA LEU A 30 -4.08 3.50 7.89
C LEU A 30 -4.03 2.73 9.22
N THR A 31 -4.97 1.80 9.42
CA THR A 31 -5.00 0.92 10.61
C THR A 31 -3.75 0.05 10.66
N TYR A 32 -3.43 -0.64 9.56
CA TYR A 32 -2.26 -1.50 9.46
C TYR A 32 -0.95 -0.72 9.70
N LEU A 33 -0.80 0.46 9.10
CA LEU A 33 0.38 1.30 9.30
C LEU A 33 0.53 1.70 10.76
N LYS A 34 -0.57 2.06 11.44
CA LYS A 34 -0.57 2.43 12.86
C LYS A 34 -0.18 1.25 13.74
N GLU A 35 -0.81 0.09 13.56
CA GLU A 35 -0.57 -1.11 14.37
C GLU A 35 0.87 -1.63 14.24
N ASN A 36 1.44 -1.53 13.04
CA ASN A 36 2.81 -1.98 12.75
C ASN A 36 3.86 -0.86 12.93
N GLN A 37 3.48 0.30 13.46
CA GLN A 37 4.39 1.45 13.69
C GLN A 37 5.17 1.84 12.42
N ILE A 38 4.46 1.84 11.28
CA ILE A 38 5.00 2.21 9.98
C ILE A 38 4.74 3.70 9.75
N SER A 39 5.81 4.48 9.67
CA SER A 39 5.77 5.89 9.30
C SER A 39 5.71 6.02 7.79
N ALA A 40 4.61 6.56 7.27
CA ALA A 40 4.46 6.83 5.84
C ALA A 40 5.41 7.96 5.40
N ILE A 41 6.24 7.69 4.40
CA ILE A 41 7.20 8.65 3.84
C ILE A 41 6.68 9.19 2.51
N LYS A 42 6.76 10.51 2.35
CA LYS A 42 6.59 11.19 1.07
C LYS A 42 7.96 11.41 0.44
N LEU A 43 8.16 10.91 -0.77
CA LEU A 43 9.36 11.22 -1.54
C LEU A 43 9.23 12.59 -2.22
N ASN A 44 8.05 12.86 -2.77
CA ASN A 44 7.73 14.14 -3.39
C ASN A 44 7.07 15.10 -2.37
N PRO A 45 7.70 16.23 -2.01
CA PRO A 45 7.10 17.20 -1.09
C PRO A 45 5.82 17.85 -1.60
N LEU A 46 5.63 17.87 -2.93
CA LEU A 46 4.45 18.44 -3.59
C LEU A 46 3.28 17.43 -3.65
N GLN A 47 3.46 16.21 -3.12
CA GLN A 47 2.43 15.20 -3.12
C GLN A 47 1.29 15.55 -2.14
N LEU A 48 0.10 15.75 -2.70
CA LEU A 48 -1.11 16.11 -1.93
C LEU A 48 -1.57 14.98 -0.99
N LYS A 49 -1.46 13.73 -1.46
CA LYS A 49 -1.88 12.53 -0.72
C LYS A 49 -0.70 11.91 0.01
N ASP A 50 -0.95 11.23 1.11
CA ASP A 50 0.08 10.49 1.85
C ASP A 50 0.43 9.14 1.21
N TYR A 51 -0.25 8.79 0.11
CA TYR A 51 -0.10 7.54 -0.63
C TYR A 51 0.05 7.76 -2.13
N TYR A 52 0.61 6.75 -2.79
CA TYR A 52 0.64 6.67 -4.24
C TYR A 52 -0.59 5.97 -4.79
N THR A 53 -1.04 6.38 -5.96
CA THR A 53 -2.11 5.69 -6.72
C THR A 53 -1.61 5.05 -8.00
N ILE A 54 -0.46 5.51 -8.49
CA ILE A 54 0.14 5.09 -9.76
C ILE A 54 1.54 4.52 -9.47
N PRO A 55 1.77 3.21 -9.61
CA PRO A 55 3.08 2.62 -9.35
C PRO A 55 4.20 3.13 -10.28
N HIS A 56 3.85 3.62 -11.49
CA HIS A 56 4.83 4.29 -12.35
C HIS A 56 5.32 5.62 -11.78
N ALA A 57 4.46 6.39 -11.11
CA ALA A 57 4.87 7.63 -10.43
C ALA A 57 5.78 7.30 -9.24
N LEU A 58 5.44 6.27 -8.47
CA LEU A 58 6.31 5.77 -7.40
C LEU A 58 7.70 5.37 -7.93
N LEU A 59 7.76 4.59 -9.01
CA LEU A 59 9.05 4.20 -9.59
C LEU A 59 9.87 5.40 -10.09
N TYR A 60 9.21 6.46 -10.57
CA TYR A 60 9.89 7.68 -10.97
C TYR A 60 10.53 8.36 -9.74
N ASP A 61 9.75 8.58 -8.67
CA ASP A 61 10.24 9.23 -7.45
C ASP A 61 11.34 8.42 -6.77
N LEU A 62 11.21 7.08 -6.69
CA LEU A 62 12.24 6.19 -6.15
C LEU A 62 13.58 6.34 -6.86
N LYS A 63 13.57 6.56 -8.18
CA LYS A 63 14.82 6.79 -8.93
C LYS A 63 15.46 8.13 -8.59
N GLN A 64 14.66 9.17 -8.37
CA GLN A 64 15.17 10.49 -8.00
C GLN A 64 15.71 10.52 -6.56
N HIS A 65 15.21 9.63 -5.70
CA HIS A 65 15.53 9.57 -4.28
C HIS A 65 16.22 8.25 -3.87
N ALA A 66 17.06 7.69 -4.75
CA ALA A 66 17.66 6.36 -4.58
C ALA A 66 18.55 6.18 -3.33
N GLY A 67 18.92 7.26 -2.62
CA GLY A 67 19.67 7.23 -1.36
C GLY A 67 18.79 7.13 -0.10
N ILE A 68 17.47 7.19 -0.23
CA ILE A 68 16.56 7.08 0.92
C ILE A 68 16.36 5.60 1.26
N GLN A 69 16.66 5.24 2.51
CA GLN A 69 16.36 3.91 3.03
C GLN A 69 14.86 3.78 3.31
N LEU A 70 14.21 2.85 2.61
CA LEU A 70 12.80 2.49 2.76
C LEU A 70 12.71 1.06 3.24
N ASP A 71 11.97 0.83 4.32
CA ASP A 71 11.86 -0.50 4.93
C ASP A 71 10.82 -1.33 4.19
N CYS A 72 9.61 -0.79 3.97
CA CYS A 72 8.51 -1.58 3.44
C CYS A 72 7.65 -0.83 2.40
N LEU A 73 7.20 -1.57 1.38
CA LEU A 73 6.10 -1.16 0.53
C LEU A 73 4.82 -1.86 1.00
N VAL A 74 3.81 -1.10 1.43
CA VAL A 74 2.54 -1.64 1.89
C VAL A 74 1.52 -1.56 0.76
N ILE A 75 0.80 -2.64 0.53
CA ILE A 75 -0.25 -2.76 -0.49
C ILE A 75 -1.47 -3.40 0.18
N PHE A 76 -2.67 -3.01 -0.24
CA PHE A 76 -3.90 -3.57 0.33
C PHE A 76 -3.97 -5.09 0.11
N SER A 77 -3.89 -5.55 -1.13
CA SER A 77 -3.90 -6.98 -1.46
C SER A 77 -3.14 -7.30 -2.75
N GLU A 78 -2.83 -8.57 -3.00
CA GLU A 78 -2.21 -8.99 -4.27
C GLU A 78 -3.10 -8.65 -5.47
N GLU A 79 -4.43 -8.77 -5.31
CA GLU A 79 -5.39 -8.45 -6.37
C GLU A 79 -5.32 -6.97 -6.76
N THR A 80 -5.19 -6.07 -5.79
CA THR A 80 -5.11 -4.63 -6.07
C THR A 80 -3.92 -4.26 -6.94
N ILE A 81 -2.83 -5.03 -6.93
CA ILE A 81 -1.65 -4.75 -7.74
C ILE A 81 -1.49 -5.70 -8.94
N ALA A 82 -2.29 -6.78 -9.02
CA ALA A 82 -2.16 -7.86 -10.00
C ALA A 82 -2.08 -7.37 -11.46
N LYS A 83 -2.93 -6.42 -11.85
CA LYS A 83 -2.91 -5.85 -13.21
C LYS A 83 -1.55 -5.21 -13.54
N PHE A 84 -0.96 -4.49 -12.59
CA PHE A 84 0.36 -3.90 -12.77
C PHE A 84 1.46 -4.96 -12.84
N LEU A 85 1.39 -5.98 -11.97
CA LEU A 85 2.33 -7.10 -11.97
C LEU A 85 2.36 -7.82 -13.31
N HIS A 86 1.17 -8.11 -13.85
CA HIS A 86 1.01 -8.83 -15.11
C HIS A 86 1.48 -7.99 -16.30
N SER A 87 1.11 -6.71 -16.36
CA SER A 87 1.48 -5.84 -17.48
C SER A 87 2.94 -5.36 -17.44
N TYR A 88 3.54 -5.24 -16.24
CA TYR A 88 4.86 -4.62 -16.06
C TYR A 88 5.78 -5.35 -15.06
N PRO A 89 6.05 -6.65 -15.25
CA PRO A 89 6.80 -7.46 -14.28
C PRO A 89 8.21 -6.92 -14.01
N ALA A 90 8.92 -6.46 -15.05
CA ALA A 90 10.26 -5.88 -14.89
C ALA A 90 10.24 -4.56 -14.10
N ARG A 91 9.19 -3.73 -14.25
CA ARG A 91 9.04 -2.49 -13.48
C ARG A 91 8.71 -2.81 -12.03
N TRP A 92 7.90 -3.84 -11.78
CA TRP A 92 7.62 -4.31 -10.43
C TRP A 92 8.88 -4.79 -9.70
N ILE A 93 9.74 -5.60 -10.35
CA ILE A 93 11.02 -6.03 -9.78
C ILE A 93 11.86 -4.83 -9.33
N ARG A 94 11.94 -3.79 -10.17
CA ARG A 94 12.66 -2.56 -9.82
C ARG A 94 12.04 -1.80 -8.66
N ILE A 95 10.71 -1.74 -8.55
CA ILE A 95 10.07 -1.10 -7.40
C ILE A 95 10.45 -1.85 -6.13
N LYS A 96 10.31 -3.18 -6.13
CA LYS A 96 10.62 -4.01 -4.96
C LYS A 96 12.06 -3.85 -4.47
N SER A 97 13.03 -3.67 -5.37
CA SER A 97 14.44 -3.55 -4.96
C SER A 97 14.76 -2.30 -4.13
N TYR A 98 13.85 -1.32 -4.04
CA TYR A 98 14.03 -0.15 -3.16
C TYR A 98 13.56 -0.39 -1.72
N PHE A 99 12.90 -1.51 -1.44
CA PHE A 99 12.34 -1.83 -0.13
C PHE A 99 12.94 -3.12 0.41
N ASN A 100 13.07 -3.24 1.73
CA ASN A 100 13.47 -4.50 2.35
C ASN A 100 12.38 -5.56 2.18
N GLU A 101 11.12 -5.15 2.23
CA GLU A 101 9.98 -6.06 2.09
C GLU A 101 8.74 -5.42 1.45
N VAL A 102 7.83 -6.28 0.96
CA VAL A 102 6.50 -5.89 0.49
C VAL A 102 5.47 -6.55 1.37
N LEU A 103 4.60 -5.75 1.98
CA LEU A 103 3.58 -6.17 2.93
C LEU A 103 2.19 -6.04 2.31
N PHE A 104 1.36 -7.06 2.51
CA PHE A 104 -0.04 -7.07 2.06
C PHE A 104 -0.97 -7.05 3.28
N VAL A 105 -1.90 -6.09 3.33
CA VAL A 105 -2.80 -5.90 4.46
C VAL A 105 -3.83 -7.03 4.54
N GLU A 106 -4.51 -7.34 3.45
CA GLU A 106 -5.57 -8.35 3.42
C GLU A 106 -5.05 -9.77 3.72
N ARG A 107 -3.77 -10.04 3.42
CA ARG A 107 -3.14 -11.34 3.72
C ARG A 107 -2.91 -11.54 5.22
N GLN A 108 -2.90 -10.48 6.01
CA GLN A 108 -2.69 -10.55 7.46
C GLN A 108 -3.99 -10.52 8.28
N SER A 109 -5.13 -10.16 7.69
CA SER A 109 -6.46 -10.26 8.32
C SER A 109 -6.92 -11.69 8.63
N ASN A 110 -6.13 -12.71 8.28
CA ASN A 110 -6.34 -14.07 8.78
C ASN A 110 -5.81 -14.28 10.22
N ARG A 111 -5.32 -13.22 10.88
CA ARG A 111 -5.14 -13.18 12.34
C ARG A 111 -6.33 -12.43 12.95
N GLN A 112 -7.40 -13.19 13.22
CA GLN A 112 -8.61 -12.89 13.98
C GLN A 112 -9.22 -11.46 13.85
N PRO A 113 -10.51 -11.32 13.47
CA PRO A 113 -11.19 -10.04 13.66
C PRO A 113 -11.21 -9.68 15.16
N PRO A 114 -11.15 -8.38 15.53
CA PRO A 114 -11.37 -7.99 16.91
C PRO A 114 -12.72 -8.54 17.37
N SER A 115 -12.69 -9.27 18.48
CA SER A 115 -13.90 -9.73 19.16
C SER A 115 -14.77 -8.51 19.46
N PHE A 116 -15.92 -8.42 18.81
CA PHE A 116 -16.94 -7.41 19.11
C PHE A 116 -17.73 -7.73 20.40
N PHE A 117 -17.30 -8.72 21.18
CA PHE A 117 -17.92 -9.12 22.44
C PHE A 117 -16.93 -8.96 23.60
N ASP A 118 -16.61 -7.73 23.97
CA ASP A 118 -16.07 -7.40 25.29
C ASP A 118 -16.58 -6.01 25.70
N TYR A 119 -17.88 -5.94 25.96
CA TYR A 119 -18.47 -4.91 26.81
C TYR A 119 -19.32 -5.63 27.85
N HIS A 120 -18.73 -5.87 29.02
CA HIS A 120 -19.44 -6.15 30.27
C HIS A 120 -19.61 -4.85 31.05
#